data_AF-A0A7W4DGC3-F1
#
_entry.id   AF-A0A7W4DGC3-F1
#
_cell.length_a   1.000
_cell.length_b   1.000
_cell.length_c   1.000
_cell.angle_alpha   90.00
_cell.angle_beta   90.00
_cell.angle_gamma   90.00
#
_symmetry.space_group_name_H-M   'P 1'
#
loop_
_entity.id
_entity.type
_entity.pdbx_description
1 polymer ?
#
loop_
_entity_poly.entity_id
_entity_poly.type
_entity_poly.pdbx_seq_one_letter_code
_entity_poly.pdbx_strand_id
1 'polypeptide(L)'
;MRPYRDNKRGLIDFVGGRYVDSNGNLFWRLNRIETSLPEKSIEPWQIQRGNQVVCNILNPVAQLGVYKNRSITGVRPKDEEKVETLREVIMPNDRMGDIPGEYREQHLAFLEQYRKLESERKRLGLIGLKAHVLSTLERNTALVELA
;
A
#
# COMPACT_ATOMS: atom_id res chain seq x y z
N MET A 1 7.42 3.17 -14.60
CA MET A 1 7.74 2.58 -13.27
C MET A 1 9.26 2.51 -13.13
N ARG A 2 9.82 2.61 -11.92
CA ARG A 2 11.28 2.53 -11.76
C ARG A 2 11.75 1.07 -11.95
N PRO A 3 12.79 0.82 -12.76
CA PRO A 3 13.35 -0.52 -12.93
C PRO A 3 13.92 -1.09 -11.62
N TYR A 4 13.86 -2.41 -11.45
CA TYR A 4 14.40 -3.13 -10.28
C TYR A 4 15.83 -2.73 -9.90
N ARG A 5 16.72 -2.62 -10.89
CA ARG A 5 18.15 -2.31 -10.69
C ARG A 5 18.39 -0.90 -10.12
N ASP A 6 17.47 0.04 -10.38
CA ASP A 6 17.57 1.43 -9.92
C ASP A 6 16.84 1.65 -8.60
N ASN A 7 16.10 0.63 -8.12
CA ASN A 7 15.35 0.72 -6.88
C ASN A 7 16.21 0.34 -5.67
N LYS A 8 17.08 1.26 -5.25
CA LYS A 8 17.85 1.17 -3.99
C LYS A 8 16.96 1.25 -2.73
N ARG A 9 15.63 1.35 -2.89
CA ARG A 9 14.69 1.31 -1.76
C ARG A 9 14.60 -0.12 -1.23
N GLY A 10 14.97 -0.32 0.03
CA GLY A 10 14.76 -1.56 0.74
C GLY A 10 15.47 -1.66 2.08
N LEU A 11 16.52 -0.87 2.38
CA LEU A 11 17.26 -1.02 3.65
C LEU A 11 16.92 0.03 4.71
N ILE A 12 16.57 1.26 4.32
CA ILE A 12 16.29 2.37 5.24
C ILE A 12 14.93 3.04 5.01
N ASP A 13 14.15 2.57 4.05
CA ASP A 13 12.90 3.24 3.70
C ASP A 13 11.84 3.06 4.78
N PHE A 14 11.15 4.15 5.07
CA PHE A 14 9.91 4.13 5.84
C PHE A 14 8.69 3.94 4.94
N VAL A 15 8.88 4.06 3.62
CA VAL A 15 7.81 4.11 2.63
C VAL A 15 7.96 2.99 1.59
N GLY A 16 6.86 2.27 1.39
CA GLY A 16 6.76 1.18 0.42
C GLY A 16 6.42 1.70 -0.97
N GLY A 17 6.69 0.89 -1.97
CA GLY A 17 6.32 1.22 -3.33
C GLY A 17 6.38 0.04 -4.27
N ARG A 18 5.77 0.25 -5.44
CA ARG A 18 5.76 -0.72 -6.52
C ARG A 18 7.01 -0.63 -7.40
N TYR A 19 7.42 -1.77 -7.96
CA TYR A 19 8.42 -1.83 -9.01
C TYR A 19 8.11 -2.98 -9.99
N VAL A 20 8.71 -2.93 -11.17
CA VAL A 20 8.63 -4.02 -12.16
C VAL A 20 10.02 -4.64 -12.29
N ASP A 21 10.09 -5.96 -12.25
CA ASP A 21 11.34 -6.70 -12.41
C ASP A 21 11.81 -6.74 -13.89
N SER A 22 12.92 -7.41 -14.16
CA SER A 22 13.43 -7.54 -15.53
C SER A 22 12.56 -8.42 -16.44
N ASN A 23 11.65 -9.20 -15.85
CA ASN A 23 10.78 -10.13 -16.56
C ASN A 23 9.38 -9.54 -16.78
N GLY A 24 9.13 -8.29 -16.35
CA GLY A 24 7.84 -7.62 -16.48
C GLY A 24 6.88 -7.87 -15.31
N ASN A 25 7.27 -8.64 -14.29
CA ASN A 25 6.41 -8.92 -13.15
C ASN A 25 6.32 -7.71 -12.21
N LEU A 26 5.11 -7.45 -11.74
CA LEU A 26 4.83 -6.35 -10.82
C LEU A 26 4.96 -6.79 -9.37
N PHE A 27 5.63 -5.99 -8.54
CA PHE A 27 5.78 -6.24 -7.12
C PHE A 27 5.45 -5.00 -6.29
N TRP A 28 5.00 -5.23 -5.06
CA TRP A 28 5.09 -4.26 -3.97
C TRP A 28 6.30 -4.58 -3.09
N ARG A 29 7.06 -3.57 -2.66
CA ARG A 29 8.18 -3.74 -1.73
C ARG A 29 8.19 -2.70 -0.63
N LEU A 30 8.51 -3.16 0.59
CA LEU A 30 8.85 -2.31 1.72
C LEU A 30 9.84 -3.05 2.64
N ASN A 31 10.98 -2.42 2.95
CA ASN A 31 12.04 -3.01 3.79
C ASN A 31 12.44 -4.45 3.40
N ARG A 32 12.71 -4.69 2.11
CA ARG A 32 13.05 -6.01 1.53
C ARG A 32 11.95 -7.08 1.59
N ILE A 33 10.78 -6.76 2.11
CA ILE A 33 9.61 -7.62 2.05
C ILE A 33 8.86 -7.28 0.78
N GLU A 34 8.65 -8.29 -0.05
CA GLU A 34 7.95 -8.15 -1.31
C GLU A 34 6.88 -9.20 -1.53
N THR A 35 5.89 -8.80 -2.32
CA THR A 35 4.78 -9.63 -2.77
C THR A 35 4.49 -9.28 -4.21
N SER A 36 4.32 -10.32 -5.04
CA SER A 36 3.87 -10.16 -6.42
C SER A 36 2.46 -9.60 -6.46
N LEU A 37 2.20 -8.66 -7.35
CA LEU A 37 0.87 -8.11 -7.59
C LEU A 37 0.38 -8.57 -8.96
N PRO A 38 -0.93 -8.86 -9.12
CA PRO A 38 -1.52 -9.03 -10.46
C PRO A 38 -1.23 -7.80 -11.33
N GLU A 39 -0.91 -7.99 -12.62
CA GLU A 39 -0.52 -6.89 -13.53
C GLU A 39 -1.56 -5.76 -13.57
N LYS A 40 -2.85 -6.15 -13.60
CA LYS A 40 -4.00 -5.23 -13.61
C LYS A 40 -4.15 -4.40 -12.34
N SER A 41 -3.42 -4.72 -11.27
CA SER A 41 -3.53 -4.05 -9.96
C SER A 41 -3.21 -2.54 -10.01
N ILE A 42 -2.62 -2.09 -11.10
CA ILE A 42 -2.15 -0.71 -11.26
C ILE A 42 -2.50 -0.13 -12.63
N GLU A 43 -3.34 -0.82 -13.39
CA GLU A 43 -3.96 -0.21 -14.56
C GLU A 43 -4.66 1.08 -14.10
N PRO A 44 -4.35 2.22 -14.74
CA PRO A 44 -4.94 3.49 -14.35
C PRO A 44 -6.45 3.40 -14.45
N TRP A 45 -7.15 3.64 -13.34
CA TRP A 45 -8.56 3.88 -13.38
C TRP A 45 -8.81 5.29 -13.89
N GLN A 46 -9.28 5.37 -15.14
CA GLN A 46 -9.51 6.62 -15.83
C GLN A 46 -10.84 7.23 -15.40
N ILE A 47 -10.78 8.40 -14.77
CA ILE A 47 -11.96 9.21 -14.51
C ILE A 47 -12.21 10.05 -15.74
N GLN A 48 -13.40 9.89 -16.31
CA GLN A 48 -13.80 10.56 -17.53
C GLN A 48 -14.81 11.67 -17.25
N ARG A 49 -14.71 12.77 -18.00
CA ARG A 49 -15.71 13.83 -18.07
C ARG A 49 -16.09 14.01 -19.54
N GLY A 50 -17.26 13.51 -19.91
CA GLY A 50 -17.62 13.35 -21.32
C GLY A 50 -16.64 12.38 -22.00
N ASN A 51 -16.06 12.78 -23.14
CA ASN A 51 -15.12 11.96 -23.90
C ASN A 51 -13.65 12.18 -23.51
N GLN A 52 -13.38 12.92 -22.43
CA GLN A 52 -12.02 13.24 -22.00
C GLN A 52 -11.68 12.54 -20.68
N VAL A 53 -10.51 11.88 -20.63
CA VAL A 53 -9.90 11.42 -19.38
C VAL A 53 -9.38 12.65 -18.62
N VAL A 54 -10.00 12.94 -17.47
CA VAL A 54 -9.63 14.09 -16.61
C VAL A 54 -8.60 13.71 -15.56
N CYS A 55 -8.60 12.48 -15.07
CA CYS A 55 -7.53 12.00 -14.21
C CYS A 55 -7.37 10.48 -14.25
N ASN A 56 -6.18 10.04 -13.87
CA ASN A 56 -5.81 8.65 -13.72
C ASN A 56 -5.59 8.39 -12.23
N ILE A 57 -6.46 7.59 -11.62
CA ILE A 57 -6.32 7.17 -10.23
C ILE A 57 -6.12 5.67 -10.15
N LEU A 58 -5.79 5.19 -8.96
CA LEU A 58 -5.83 3.76 -8.67
C LEU A 58 -7.28 3.32 -8.48
N ASN A 59 -7.61 2.08 -8.83
CA ASN A 59 -8.90 1.50 -8.45
C ASN A 59 -9.03 1.44 -6.90
N PRO A 60 -10.23 1.33 -6.31
CA PRO A 60 -10.42 1.47 -4.87
C PRO A 60 -9.67 0.39 -4.09
N VAL A 61 -9.64 -0.84 -4.60
CA VAL A 61 -8.91 -1.97 -4.01
C VAL A 61 -7.41 -1.69 -3.99
N ALA A 62 -6.88 -1.14 -5.08
CA ALA A 62 -5.50 -0.68 -5.18
C ALA A 62 -5.21 0.46 -4.18
N GLN A 63 -6.09 1.44 -4.07
CA GLN A 63 -5.93 2.56 -3.12
C GLN A 63 -5.89 2.06 -1.69
N LEU A 64 -6.83 1.19 -1.30
CA LEU A 64 -6.87 0.56 0.02
C LEU A 64 -5.58 -0.21 0.29
N GLY A 65 -5.14 -1.02 -0.68
CA GLY A 65 -3.89 -1.77 -0.61
C GLY A 65 -2.67 -0.86 -0.39
N VAL A 66 -2.59 0.25 -1.12
CA VAL A 66 -1.53 1.26 -0.97
C VAL A 66 -1.57 1.90 0.40
N TYR A 67 -2.71 2.38 0.90
CA TYR A 67 -2.78 3.01 2.22
C TYR A 67 -2.30 2.07 3.34
N LYS A 68 -2.63 0.79 3.26
CA LYS A 68 -2.21 -0.22 4.26
C LYS A 68 -0.74 -0.60 4.17
N ASN A 69 -0.11 -0.47 3.00
CA ASN A 69 1.25 -0.98 2.73
C ASN A 69 2.30 0.08 2.40
N ARG A 70 1.90 1.36 2.30
CA ARG A 70 2.81 2.47 1.96
C ARG A 70 3.71 2.89 3.10
N SER A 71 3.37 2.61 4.35
CA SER A 71 4.20 2.96 5.50
C SER A 71 4.68 1.70 6.23
N ILE A 72 5.88 1.77 6.77
CA ILE A 72 6.41 0.72 7.65
C ILE A 72 5.56 0.57 8.91
N THR A 73 4.88 1.64 9.34
CA THR A 73 3.94 1.66 10.47
C THR A 73 2.60 0.97 10.17
N GLY A 74 2.31 0.65 8.90
CA GLY A 74 1.00 0.17 8.46
C GLY A 74 0.10 1.33 8.04
N VAL A 75 -1.14 1.36 8.53
CA VAL A 75 -2.04 2.50 8.33
C VAL A 75 -1.55 3.65 9.21
N ARG A 76 -1.29 4.81 8.59
CA ARG A 76 -0.87 6.02 9.31
C ARG A 76 -2.10 6.68 9.92
N PRO A 77 -1.99 7.38 11.07
CA PRO A 77 -3.13 8.07 11.68
C PRO A 77 -3.90 8.99 10.71
N LYS A 78 -3.20 9.77 9.90
CA LYS A 78 -3.80 10.65 8.89
C LYS A 78 -4.53 9.96 7.73
N ASP A 79 -4.42 8.64 7.63
CA ASP A 79 -5.05 7.83 6.58
C ASP A 79 -6.18 6.96 7.11
N GLU A 80 -6.40 6.90 8.44
CA GLU A 80 -7.39 6.01 9.07
C GLU A 80 -8.78 6.23 8.50
N GLU A 81 -9.26 7.49 8.47
CA GLU A 81 -10.58 7.83 7.90
C GLU A 81 -10.70 7.39 6.44
N LYS A 82 -9.67 7.62 5.61
CA LYS A 82 -9.67 7.24 4.20
C LYS A 82 -9.70 5.73 4.02
N VAL A 83 -9.00 4.99 4.87
CA VAL A 83 -8.97 3.52 4.85
C VAL A 83 -10.34 2.97 5.24
N GLU A 84 -10.97 3.53 6.28
CA GLU A 84 -12.31 3.10 6.70
C GLU A 84 -13.35 3.40 5.61
N THR A 85 -13.37 4.61 5.06
CA THR A 85 -14.27 4.94 3.94
C THR A 85 -14.07 4.02 2.73
N LEU A 86 -12.82 3.74 2.35
CA LEU A 86 -12.54 2.80 1.26
C LEU A 86 -12.99 1.38 1.62
N ARG A 87 -12.79 0.94 2.87
CA ARG A 87 -13.24 -0.39 3.32
C ARG A 87 -14.75 -0.50 3.21
N GLU A 88 -15.51 0.49 3.66
CA GLU A 88 -16.98 0.50 3.59
C GLU A 88 -17.49 0.47 2.15
N VAL A 89 -16.81 1.16 1.22
CA VAL A 89 -17.17 1.14 -0.21
C VAL A 89 -16.86 -0.20 -0.86
N ILE A 90 -15.72 -0.81 -0.51
CA ILE A 90 -15.20 -2.02 -1.18
C ILE A 90 -15.75 -3.31 -0.57
N MET A 91 -15.97 -3.32 0.74
CA MET A 91 -16.41 -4.46 1.54
C MET A 91 -17.45 -4.01 2.59
N PRO A 92 -18.63 -3.54 2.19
CA PRO A 92 -19.65 -3.03 3.12
C PRO A 92 -20.11 -4.05 4.17
N ASN A 93 -20.00 -5.35 3.91
CA ASN A 93 -20.37 -6.40 4.85
C ASN A 93 -19.14 -7.06 5.50
N ASP A 94 -17.95 -6.49 5.33
CA ASP A 94 -16.65 -7.04 5.70
C ASP A 94 -16.40 -8.46 5.14
N ARG A 95 -16.94 -8.76 3.95
CA ARG A 95 -16.79 -10.07 3.29
C ARG A 95 -15.97 -9.96 2.02
N MET A 96 -15.09 -10.94 1.81
CA MET A 96 -14.32 -11.07 0.56
C MET A 96 -15.22 -11.18 -0.69
N GLY A 97 -16.45 -11.68 -0.51
CA GLY A 97 -17.46 -11.77 -1.57
C GLY A 97 -17.95 -10.42 -2.09
N ASP A 98 -17.87 -9.37 -1.29
CA ASP A 98 -18.28 -8.01 -1.66
C ASP A 98 -17.34 -7.41 -2.72
N ILE A 99 -16.08 -7.86 -2.75
CA ILE A 99 -15.08 -7.40 -3.73
C ILE A 99 -15.41 -8.01 -5.11
N PRO A 100 -15.48 -7.21 -6.18
CA PRO A 100 -15.68 -7.73 -7.53
C PRO A 100 -14.59 -8.73 -7.91
N GLY A 101 -14.97 -9.81 -8.58
CA GLY A 101 -14.11 -10.96 -8.85
C GLY A 101 -12.75 -10.60 -9.44
N GLU A 102 -12.73 -9.66 -10.39
CA GLU A 102 -11.52 -9.18 -11.07
C GLU A 102 -10.49 -8.47 -10.15
N TYR A 103 -10.91 -8.00 -8.97
CA TYR A 103 -10.03 -7.32 -8.00
C TYR A 103 -9.71 -8.18 -6.78
N ARG A 104 -10.23 -9.41 -6.67
CA ARG A 104 -10.02 -10.25 -5.49
C ARG A 104 -8.57 -10.66 -5.31
N GLU A 105 -7.92 -11.11 -6.38
CA GLU A 105 -6.49 -11.46 -6.35
C GLU A 105 -5.62 -10.27 -5.97
N GLN A 106 -5.98 -9.08 -6.47
CA GLN A 106 -5.31 -7.84 -6.11
C GLN A 106 -5.43 -7.55 -4.61
N HIS A 107 -6.64 -7.67 -4.04
CA HIS A 107 -6.85 -7.49 -2.61
C HIS A 107 -6.02 -8.49 -1.80
N LEU A 108 -6.02 -9.76 -2.20
CA LEU A 108 -5.29 -10.84 -1.53
C LEU A 108 -3.78 -10.58 -1.54
N ALA A 109 -3.22 -10.12 -2.66
CA ALA A 109 -1.80 -9.80 -2.77
C ALA A 109 -1.40 -8.64 -1.82
N PHE A 110 -2.22 -7.58 -1.74
CA PHE A 110 -1.98 -6.51 -0.77
C PHE A 110 -2.17 -6.95 0.69
N LEU A 111 -3.10 -7.88 0.95
CA LEU A 111 -3.31 -8.45 2.27
C LEU A 111 -2.13 -9.35 2.69
N GLU A 112 -1.57 -10.11 1.75
CA GLU A 112 -0.37 -10.90 1.97
C GLU A 112 0.82 -10.00 2.33
N GLN A 113 1.09 -8.96 1.53
CA GLN A 113 2.12 -7.97 1.84
C GLN A 113 1.92 -7.36 3.23
N TYR A 114 0.69 -6.99 3.56
CA TYR A 114 0.35 -6.39 4.85
C TYR A 114 0.67 -7.35 6.01
N ARG A 115 0.29 -8.63 5.89
CA ARG A 115 0.54 -9.65 6.91
C ARG A 115 2.02 -9.95 7.09
N LYS A 116 2.80 -10.01 6.00
CA LYS A 116 4.27 -10.15 6.06
C LYS A 116 4.89 -9.01 6.89
N LEU A 117 4.53 -7.76 6.56
CA LEU A 117 5.00 -6.57 7.28
C LEU A 117 4.51 -6.52 8.73
N GLU A 118 3.26 -6.92 9.00
CA GLU A 118 2.71 -6.96 10.35
C GLU A 118 3.48 -7.94 11.24
N SER A 119 3.85 -9.11 10.71
CA SER A 119 4.69 -10.07 11.42
C SER A 119 6.05 -9.46 11.79
N GLU A 120 6.70 -8.78 10.85
CA GLU A 120 8.01 -8.14 11.09
C GLU A 120 7.93 -6.93 12.04
N ARG A 121 6.82 -6.20 12.06
CA ARG A 121 6.59 -5.13 13.04
C ARG A 121 6.53 -5.63 14.48
N LYS A 122 5.99 -6.83 14.68
CA LYS A 122 5.83 -7.44 16.02
C LYS A 122 7.12 -8.09 16.54
N ARG A 123 8.13 -8.27 15.68
CA ARG A 123 9.43 -8.85 16.05
C ARG A 123 10.40 -7.78 16.56
N LEU A 124 11.26 -8.17 17.49
CA LEU A 124 12.42 -7.38 17.92
C LEU A 124 13.48 -7.42 16.81
N GLY A 125 13.31 -6.55 15.82
CA GLY A 125 14.21 -6.39 14.68
C GLY A 125 14.16 -4.96 14.13
N LEU A 126 15.00 -4.69 13.12
CA LEU A 126 15.15 -3.35 12.55
C LEU A 126 13.81 -2.76 12.04
N ILE A 127 12.94 -3.60 11.46
CA ILE A 127 11.61 -3.18 10.98
C ILE A 127 10.71 -2.76 12.14
N GLY A 128 10.60 -3.59 13.18
CA GLY A 128 9.83 -3.27 14.38
C GLY A 128 10.32 -1.99 15.06
N LEU A 129 11.63 -1.82 15.22
CA LEU A 129 12.21 -0.61 15.82
C LEU A 129 11.89 0.65 15.01
N LYS A 130 12.11 0.61 13.69
CA LYS A 130 11.77 1.74 12.80
C LYS A 130 10.29 2.08 12.82
N ALA A 131 9.42 1.06 12.79
CA ALA A 131 7.98 1.24 12.86
C ALA A 131 7.57 1.88 14.19
N HIS A 132 8.16 1.45 15.31
CA HIS A 132 7.88 2.05 16.61
C HIS A 132 8.29 3.54 16.65
N VAL A 133 9.52 3.85 16.24
CA VAL A 133 10.03 5.23 16.20
C VAL A 133 9.15 6.12 15.31
N LEU A 134 8.86 5.68 14.08
CA LEU A 134 8.03 6.48 13.18
C LEU A 134 6.60 6.63 13.70
N SER A 135 5.99 5.57 14.25
CA SER A 135 4.62 5.64 14.81
C SER A 135 4.52 6.68 15.93
N THR A 136 5.54 6.75 16.79
CA THR A 136 5.61 7.77 17.85
C THR A 136 5.69 9.19 17.28
N LEU A 137 6.48 9.40 16.22
CA LEU A 137 6.57 10.69 15.53
C LEU A 137 5.23 11.06 14.86
N GLU A 138 4.58 10.10 14.20
CA GLU A 138 3.32 10.30 13.48
C GLU A 138 2.14 10.65 14.39
N ARG A 139 2.21 10.29 15.67
CA ARG A 139 1.19 10.59 16.68
C ARG A 139 1.47 11.88 17.46
N ASN A 140 2.66 12.46 17.29
CA ASN A 140 3.02 13.70 17.96
C ASN A 140 2.64 14.90 17.08
N THR A 141 1.56 15.59 17.44
CA THR A 141 1.03 16.75 16.70
C THR A 141 2.05 17.86 16.51
N ALA A 142 2.83 18.19 17.55
CA ALA A 142 3.86 19.23 17.46
C ALA A 142 4.97 18.88 16.46
N LEU A 143 5.37 17.60 16.38
CA LEU A 143 6.39 17.16 15.41
C LEU A 143 5.85 17.04 13.99
N VAL A 144 4.56 16.72 13.84
CA VAL A 144 3.89 16.70 12.53
C VAL A 144 3.75 18.10 11.95
N GLU A 145 3.48 19.11 12.78
CA GLU A 145 3.39 20.52 12.34
C GLU A 145 4.73 21.14 11.91
N LEU A 146 5.86 20.56 12.35
CA LEU A 146 7.21 21.03 12.03
C LEU A 146 7.79 20.47 10.72
N ALA A 147 7.12 19.49 10.10
CA ALA A 147 7.61 18.73 8.93
C ALA A 147 6.89 19.12 7.63
#